data_AF-A0A1I5XH42-F1
#
_entry.id   AF-A0A1I5XH42-F1
#
_cell.length_a   1.000
_cell.length_b   1.000
_cell.length_c   1.000
_cell.angle_alpha   90.00
_cell.angle_beta   90.00
_cell.angle_gamma   90.00
#
_symmetry.space_group_name_H-M   'P 1'
#
loop_
_entity.id
_entity.type
_entity.pdbx_description
1 polymer ?
#
loop_
_entity_poly.entity_id
_entity_poly.type
_entity_poly.pdbx_seq_one_letter_code
_entity_poly.pdbx_strand_id
1 'polypeptide(L)'
;MGELLSDIAPAQMQAYVDAGEARRFSRSLGGVVPDAVKFRDRWYVLEVGKADYTPAVESLAAIFDDVEDPRGRFALADRAVADADARAGR
;
A
#
# COMPACT_ATOMS: atom_id res chain seq x y z
N MET A 1 21.49 -9.93 11.66
CA MET A 1 21.18 -11.14 10.88
C MET A 1 19.83 -10.88 10.26
N GLY A 2 19.79 -10.33 9.04
CA GLY A 2 18.53 -9.94 8.39
C GLY A 2 17.90 -11.16 7.76
N GLU A 3 16.66 -11.49 8.14
CA GLU A 3 15.86 -12.46 7.40
C GLU A 3 15.85 -12.07 5.92
N LEU A 4 16.24 -13.02 5.06
CA LEU A 4 16.21 -12.84 3.62
C LEU A 4 14.77 -12.56 3.22
N LEU A 5 14.55 -11.32 2.80
CA LEU A 5 13.34 -10.90 2.13
C LEU A 5 13.26 -11.63 0.80
N SER A 6 12.28 -12.52 0.68
CA SER A 6 12.03 -13.27 -0.55
C SER A 6 10.81 -12.73 -1.28
N ASP A 7 10.86 -12.79 -2.59
CA ASP A 7 9.72 -12.48 -3.46
C ASP A 7 8.60 -13.51 -3.22
N ILE A 8 7.34 -13.08 -3.38
CA ILE A 8 6.15 -13.89 -3.13
C ILE A 8 5.30 -13.95 -4.39
N ALA A 9 5.00 -15.16 -4.87
CA ALA A 9 4.16 -15.33 -6.03
C ALA A 9 2.73 -14.76 -5.80
N PRO A 10 2.04 -14.22 -6.82
CA PRO A 10 0.74 -13.59 -6.64
C PRO A 10 -0.33 -14.51 -6.03
N ALA A 11 -0.34 -15.79 -6.42
CA ALA A 11 -1.27 -16.78 -5.86
C ALA A 11 -1.02 -17.03 -4.36
N GLN A 12 0.25 -17.02 -3.94
CA GLN A 12 0.62 -17.18 -2.54
C GLN A 12 0.26 -15.94 -1.73
N MET A 13 0.51 -14.74 -2.26
CA MET A 13 0.08 -13.49 -1.63
C MET A 13 -1.44 -13.42 -1.46
N GLN A 14 -2.19 -13.82 -2.49
CA GLN A 14 -3.65 -13.89 -2.41
C GLN A 14 -4.12 -14.85 -1.32
N ALA A 15 -3.49 -16.03 -1.17
CA ALA A 15 -3.81 -16.95 -0.09
C ALA A 15 -3.59 -16.34 1.31
N TYR A 16 -2.53 -15.53 1.48
CA TYR A 16 -2.32 -14.79 2.75
C TYR A 16 -3.39 -13.73 3.00
N VAL A 17 -3.84 -13.04 1.95
CA VAL A 17 -4.94 -12.07 2.05
C VAL A 17 -6.25 -12.78 2.42
N ASP A 18 -6.55 -13.90 1.76
CA ASP A 18 -7.77 -14.68 2.01
C ASP A 18 -7.78 -15.32 3.41
N ALA A 19 -6.61 -15.72 3.92
CA ALA A 19 -6.43 -16.21 5.28
C ALA A 19 -6.49 -15.08 6.34
N GLY A 20 -6.52 -13.81 5.94
CA GLY A 20 -6.47 -12.66 6.83
C GLY A 20 -5.09 -12.38 7.45
N GLU A 21 -4.03 -13.03 6.95
CA GLU A 21 -2.65 -12.79 7.36
C GLU A 21 -2.02 -11.56 6.67
N ALA A 22 -2.58 -11.14 5.53
CA ALA A 22 -2.13 -9.97 4.77
C ALA A 22 -3.29 -9.01 4.48
N ARG A 23 -2.98 -7.71 4.35
CA ARG A 23 -3.96 -6.67 4.04
C ARG A 23 -3.63 -5.99 2.72
N ARG A 24 -4.55 -6.10 1.75
CA ARG A 24 -4.42 -5.41 0.45
C ARG A 24 -4.75 -3.93 0.61
N PHE A 25 -3.91 -3.09 0.03
CA PHE A 25 -4.07 -1.65 0.00
C PHE A 25 -4.79 -1.25 -1.29
N SER A 26 -6.04 -0.84 -1.17
CA SER A 26 -6.92 -0.53 -2.31
C SER A 26 -6.72 0.88 -2.88
N ARG A 27 -5.90 1.72 -2.25
CA ARG A 27 -5.71 3.11 -2.65
C ARG A 27 -4.59 3.20 -3.68
N SER A 28 -4.96 3.47 -4.92
CA SER A 28 -3.98 3.72 -5.98
C SER A 28 -3.20 5.00 -5.67
N LEU A 29 -1.87 4.89 -5.56
CA LEU A 29 -0.97 6.06 -5.42
C LEU A 29 -0.66 6.74 -6.76
N GLY A 30 -1.40 6.42 -7.83
CA GLY A 30 -1.14 6.92 -9.17
C GLY A 30 -0.02 6.17 -9.90
N GLY A 31 -0.39 5.54 -11.01
CA GLY A 31 0.47 5.21 -12.15
C GLY A 31 1.41 3.99 -12.03
N VAL A 32 2.11 3.77 -10.91
CA VAL A 32 3.28 2.85 -10.91
C VAL A 32 3.13 1.62 -10.02
N VAL A 33 2.39 1.72 -8.91
CA VAL A 33 2.12 0.57 -8.02
C VAL A 33 0.64 0.21 -8.12
N PRO A 34 0.27 -0.78 -8.96
CA PRO A 34 -1.12 -1.19 -9.12
C PRO A 34 -1.67 -1.91 -7.89
N ASP A 35 -0.79 -2.54 -7.10
CA ASP A 35 -1.18 -3.36 -5.96
C ASP A 35 -0.09 -3.37 -4.88
N ALA A 36 -0.48 -3.03 -3.66
CA ALA A 36 0.38 -3.08 -2.48
C ALA A 36 -0.30 -3.88 -1.38
N VAL A 37 0.45 -4.72 -0.69
CA VAL A 37 -0.05 -5.64 0.34
C VAL A 37 0.85 -5.56 1.57
N LYS A 38 0.25 -5.37 2.75
CA LYS A 38 0.96 -5.44 4.03
C LYS A 38 0.89 -6.86 4.57
N PHE A 39 2.02 -7.52 4.71
CA PHE A 39 2.13 -8.89 5.27
C PHE A 39 3.18 -8.90 6.39
N ARG A 40 2.78 -9.36 7.58
CA ARG A 40 3.67 -9.50 8.76
C ARG A 40 4.59 -8.30 9.02
N ASP A 41 4.02 -7.09 8.98
CA ASP A 41 4.72 -5.81 9.20
C ASP A 41 5.63 -5.32 8.05
N ARG A 42 5.49 -5.88 6.85
CA ARG A 42 6.21 -5.42 5.66
C ARG A 42 5.28 -5.18 4.48
N TRP A 43 5.63 -4.16 3.70
CA TRP A 43 4.95 -3.85 2.46
C TRP A 43 5.54 -4.66 1.31
N TYR A 44 4.66 -5.25 0.53
CA TYR A 44 4.97 -5.95 -0.71
C TYR A 44 4.22 -5.28 -1.85
N VAL A 45 4.87 -5.12 -3.00
CA VAL A 45 4.30 -4.46 -4.16
C VAL A 45 4.41 -5.35 -5.39
N LEU A 46 3.39 -5.28 -6.24
CA LEU A 46 3.44 -5.89 -7.57
C LEU A 46 3.75 -4.80 -8.59
N GLU A 47 5.03 -4.61 -8.92
CA GLU A 47 5.45 -3.63 -9.92
C GLU A 47 5.01 -4.06 -11.34
N VAL A 48 4.69 -3.08 -12.19
CA VAL A 48 4.34 -3.36 -13.59
C VAL A 48 5.53 -4.02 -14.30
N GLY A 49 5.30 -5.21 -14.86
CA GLY A 49 6.32 -6.00 -15.54
C GLY A 49 7.09 -6.99 -14.65
N LYS A 50 6.75 -7.08 -13.36
CA LYS A 50 7.23 -8.14 -12.47
C LYS A 50 6.18 -9.24 -12.32
N ALA A 51 6.65 -10.48 -12.21
CA ALA A 51 5.77 -11.64 -12.01
C ALA A 51 5.35 -11.81 -10.55
N ASP A 52 6.26 -11.46 -9.63
CA ASP A 52 6.11 -11.71 -8.20
C ASP A 52 6.03 -10.41 -7.41
N TYR A 53 5.42 -10.50 -6.22
CA TYR A 53 5.45 -9.44 -5.23
C TYR A 53 6.86 -9.31 -4.66
N THR A 54 7.42 -8.12 -4.79
CA THR A 54 8.72 -7.79 -4.21
C THR A 54 8.50 -6.98 -2.93
N PRO A 55 9.40 -7.11 -1.93
CA PRO A 55 9.40 -6.22 -0.79
C PRO A 55 9.53 -4.76 -1.25
N ALA A 56 8.66 -3.89 -0.76
CA ALA A 56 8.77 -2.46 -1.01
C ALA A 56 10.08 -1.94 -0.42
N VAL A 57 10.77 -1.07 -1.18
CA VAL A 57 11.90 -0.31 -0.65
C VAL A 57 11.44 0.59 0.50
N GLU A 58 12.33 0.90 1.44
CA GLU A 58 12.00 1.64 2.67
C GLU A 58 11.24 2.96 2.40
N SER A 59 11.68 3.74 1.41
CA SER A 59 11.03 5.00 1.04
C SER A 59 9.57 4.81 0.59
N LEU A 60 9.27 3.69 -0.09
CA LEU A 60 7.93 3.39 -0.58
C LEU A 60 7.05 2.82 0.54
N ALA A 61 7.61 1.93 1.37
CA ALA A 61 6.95 1.44 2.58
C ALA A 61 6.50 2.59 3.50
N ALA A 62 7.37 3.59 3.72
CA ALA A 62 7.05 4.76 4.53
C ALA A 62 5.87 5.59 3.98
N ILE A 63 5.73 5.67 2.65
CA ILE A 63 4.57 6.32 2.02
C ILE A 63 3.31 5.52 2.32
N PHE A 64 3.32 4.19 2.14
CA PHE A 64 2.15 3.36 2.43
C PHE A 64 1.73 3.45 3.90
N ASP A 65 2.69 3.45 4.83
CA ASP A 65 2.38 3.64 6.25
C ASP A 65 1.77 5.03 6.54
N ASP A 66 2.25 6.10 5.89
CA ASP A 66 1.66 7.44 6.05
C ASP A 66 0.27 7.58 5.41
N VAL A 67 -0.04 6.85 4.34
CA VAL A 67 -1.40 6.82 3.76
C VAL A 67 -2.34 5.90 4.53
N GLU A 68 -1.83 4.81 5.11
CA GLU A 68 -2.58 3.90 5.98
C GLU A 68 -2.93 4.54 7.33
N ASP A 69 -2.07 5.42 7.85
CA ASP A 69 -2.34 6.15 9.08
C ASP A 69 -3.47 7.19 8.86
N PRO A 70 -4.62 7.07 9.54
CA PRO A 70 -5.69 8.08 9.47
C PRO A 70 -5.28 9.45 10.03
N ARG A 71 -4.12 9.55 10.69
CA ARG A 71 -3.49 10.79 11.17
C ARG A 71 -2.30 11.21 10.31
N GLY A 72 -1.93 10.41 9.30
CA GLY A 72 -0.84 10.68 8.39
C GLY A 72 -1.10 11.89 7.50
N ARG A 73 -0.04 12.42 6.88
CA ARG A 73 -0.11 13.67 6.11
C ARG A 73 -1.09 13.59 4.94
N PHE A 74 -1.21 12.42 4.31
CA PHE A 74 -2.13 12.22 3.18
C PHE A 74 -3.61 12.25 3.61
N ALA A 75 -3.97 11.69 4.77
CA ALA A 75 -5.34 11.75 5.29
C ALA A 75 -5.79 13.21 5.57
N LEU A 76 -4.86 14.08 5.98
CA LEU A 76 -5.12 15.50 6.18
C LEU A 76 -5.30 16.26 4.85
N ALA A 77 -4.54 15.90 3.82
CA ALA A 77 -4.67 16.50 2.49
C ALA A 77 -6.01 16.14 1.83
N ASP A 78 -6.42 14.88 1.88
CA ASP A 78 -7.73 14.45 1.35
C ASP A 78 -8.89 15.14 2.07
N ARG A 79 -8.78 15.29 3.40
CA ARG A 79 -9.80 15.99 4.18
C ARG A 79 -9.87 17.47 3.82
N ALA A 80 -8.73 18.13 3.60
CA ALA A 80 -8.70 19.52 3.16
C ALA A 80 -9.31 19.70 1.77
N VAL A 81 -9.08 18.76 0.84
CA VAL A 81 -9.71 18.77 -0.49
C VAL A 81 -11.22 18.51 -0.39
N ALA A 82 -11.65 17.53 0.39
CA ALA A 82 -13.06 17.24 0.60
C ALA A 82 -13.80 18.43 1.27
N ASP A 83 -13.19 19.08 2.27
CA ASP A 83 -13.75 20.26 2.92
C ASP A 83 -13.80 21.47 1.96
N ALA A 84 -12.83 21.61 1.06
CA ALA A 84 -12.82 22.65 0.04
C ALA A 84 -13.92 22.43 -1.02
N ASP A 85 -14.10 21.20 -1.49
CA ASP A 85 -15.15 20.82 -2.45
C ASP A 85 -16.55 21.02 -1.84
N ALA A 86 -16.76 20.61 -0.58
CA ALA A 86 -18.01 20.82 0.15
C ALA A 86 -18.35 22.30 0.38
N ARG A 87 -17.35 23.20 0.33
CA ARG A 87 -17.55 24.66 0.41
C ARG A 87 -17.78 25.30 -0.95
N ALA A 88 -17.19 24.75 -2.01
CA ALA A 88 -17.35 25.22 -3.38
C ALA A 88 -18.69 24.81 -4.01
N GLY A 89 -19.25 23.67 -3.59
CA GLY A 89 -20.59 23.21 -4.00
C GLY A 89 -21.76 23.85 -3.26
N ARG A 90 -21.52 24.91 -2.46
CA ARG A 90 -22.53 25.61 -1.66
C ARG A 90 -22.78 27.02 -2.16
#